data_AF-A0A9N8CL51-F1
#
_entry.id   AF-A0A9N8CL51-F1
#
_cell.length_a   1.000
_cell.length_b   1.000
_cell.length_c   1.000
_cell.angle_alpha   90.00
_cell.angle_beta   90.00
_cell.angle_gamma   90.00
#
_symmetry.space_group_name_H-M   'P 1'
#
loop_
_entity.id
_entity.type
_entity.pdbx_description
1 polymer ?
#
loop_
_entity_poly.entity_id
_entity_poly.type
_entity_poly.pdbx_seq_one_letter_code
_entity_poly.pdbx_strand_id
1 'polypeptide(L)' 'MPTNKAKSKKILGRPEGSKYSHLIQSEKAKHYSQSKVAKILGISISTVKRHWDNGIFG' A
#
# COMPACT_ATOMS: atom_id res chain seq x y z
N MET A 1 -25.45 35.83 -7.57
CA MET A 1 -24.13 35.53 -6.96
C MET A 1 -23.80 34.06 -7.21
N PRO A 2 -22.90 33.70 -8.14
CA PRO A 2 -22.43 32.32 -8.20
C PRO A 2 -21.34 32.12 -7.15
N THR A 3 -21.61 31.32 -6.12
CA THR A 3 -20.60 30.88 -5.16
C THR A 3 -19.76 29.76 -5.79
N ASN A 4 -18.56 30.10 -6.26
CA ASN A 4 -17.56 29.14 -6.72
C ASN A 4 -17.13 28.23 -5.56
N LYS A 5 -17.85 27.14 -5.35
CA LYS A 5 -17.48 26.08 -4.40
C LYS A 5 -16.42 25.22 -5.07
N ALA A 6 -15.15 25.61 -4.91
CA ALA A 6 -14.02 24.78 -5.27
C ALA A 6 -14.19 23.42 -4.57
N LYS A 7 -14.58 22.38 -5.34
CA LYS A 7 -14.62 21.00 -4.87
C LYS A 7 -13.17 20.55 -4.68
N SER A 8 -12.57 20.94 -3.56
CA SER A 8 -11.36 20.29 -3.05
C SER A 8 -11.71 18.81 -2.94
N LYS A 9 -11.18 18.00 -3.85
CA LYS A 9 -11.38 16.56 -3.95
C LYS A 9 -10.71 15.93 -2.73
N LYS A 10 -11.35 16.06 -1.56
CA LYS A 10 -10.91 15.44 -0.32
C LYS A 10 -10.88 13.95 -0.61
N ILE A 11 -9.69 13.36 -0.62
CA ILE A 11 -9.54 11.92 -0.73
C ILE A 11 -10.19 11.34 0.53
N LEU A 12 -11.41 10.84 0.37
CA LEU A 12 -12.16 10.16 1.42
C LEU A 12 -11.60 8.75 1.52
N GLY A 13 -10.83 8.47 2.57
CA GLY A 13 -10.25 7.16 2.82
C GLY A 13 -8.87 7.23 3.47
N ARG A 14 -8.32 6.05 3.83
CA ARG A 14 -6.91 5.95 4.23
C ARG A 14 -6.06 6.19 2.98
N PRO A 15 -5.00 7.02 3.03
CA PRO A 15 -4.19 7.30 1.86
C PRO A 15 -3.71 6.02 1.18
N GLU A 16 -3.85 6.00 -0.14
CA GLU A 16 -3.29 5.01 -1.05
C GLU A 16 -1.78 4.90 -0.79
N GLY A 17 -1.30 3.69 -0.48
CA GLY A 17 0.10 3.45 -0.18
C GLY A 17 0.37 3.28 1.32
N SER A 18 0.45 2.02 1.73
CA SER A 18 1.10 1.68 2.99
C SER A 18 2.59 1.94 2.89
N LYS A 19 3.22 2.46 3.95
CA LYS A 19 4.68 2.59 4.08
C LYS A 19 5.45 1.30 3.73
N TYR A 20 4.76 0.16 3.81
CA TYR A 20 5.30 -1.16 3.51
C TYR A 20 5.13 -1.59 2.05
N SER A 21 4.32 -0.91 1.22
CA SER A 21 4.06 -1.35 -0.16
C SER A 21 5.34 -1.34 -1.00
N HIS A 22 6.09 -0.23 -0.98
CA HIS A 22 7.39 -0.13 -1.67
C HIS A 22 8.40 -1.17 -1.15
N LEU A 23 8.45 -1.36 0.17
CA LEU A 23 9.37 -2.32 0.80
C LEU A 23 9.01 -3.76 0.41
N ILE A 24 7.74 -4.14 0.48
CA ILE A 24 7.25 -5.48 0.11
C ILE A 24 7.51 -5.74 -1.39
N GLN A 25 7.29 -4.76 -2.27
CA GLN A 25 7.60 -4.89 -3.70
C GLN A 25 9.10 -5.05 -3.96
N SER A 26 9.95 -4.29 -3.27
CA SER A 26 11.40 -4.43 -3.36
C SER A 26 11.87 -5.82 -2.92
N GLU A 27 11.34 -6.32 -1.80
CA GLU A 27 11.66 -7.66 -1.30
C GLU A 27 11.08 -8.78 -2.19
N LYS A 28 9.91 -8.55 -2.81
CA LYS A 28 9.31 -9.45 -3.82
C LYS A 28 10.20 -9.54 -5.07
N ALA A 29 10.76 -8.42 -5.53
CA ALA A 29 11.70 -8.39 -6.66
C ALA A 29 13.00 -9.15 -6.37
N LYS A 30 13.37 -9.32 -5.10
CA LYS A 30 14.49 -10.16 -4.65
C LYS A 30 14.13 -11.66 -4.58
N HIS A 31 12.96 -12.07 -5.07
CA HIS A 31 12.45 -13.45 -5.04
C HIS A 31 12.30 -14.06 -3.64
N TYR A 32 12.13 -13.24 -2.59
CA TYR A 32 11.85 -13.76 -1.26
C TYR A 32 10.39 -14.20 -1.10
N SER A 33 10.17 -15.21 -0.26
CA SER A 33 8.81 -15.66 0.09
C SER A 33 8.12 -14.67 1.03
N GLN A 34 6.79 -14.61 0.99
CA GLN A 34 5.98 -13.73 1.85
C GLN A 34 6.36 -13.80 3.34
N SER A 35 6.58 -15.02 3.85
CA SER A 35 6.97 -15.26 5.24
C SER A 35 8.36 -14.69 5.55
N LYS A 36 9.28 -14.72 4.59
CA LYS A 36 10.62 -14.15 4.72
C LYS A 36 10.56 -12.62 4.68
N VAL A 37 9.76 -12.05 3.78
CA VAL A 37 9.51 -10.61 3.72
C VAL A 37 8.90 -10.08 5.02
N ALA A 38 7.95 -10.81 5.61
CA ALA A 38 7.37 -10.47 6.92
C ALA A 38 8.43 -10.37 8.02
N LYS A 39 9.35 -11.34 8.06
CA LYS A 39 10.47 -11.38 9.02
C LYS A 39 11.47 -10.25 8.77
N ILE A 40 11.85 -10.00 7.52
CA ILE A 40 12.82 -8.94 7.15
C ILE A 40 12.28 -7.56 7.51
N LEU A 41 11.01 -7.30 7.18
CA LEU A 41 10.38 -6.00 7.42
C LEU A 41 9.84 -5.83 8.85
N GLY A 42 9.88 -6.89 9.67
CA GLY A 42 9.33 -6.88 11.03
C GLY A 42 7.83 -6.60 11.07
N ILE A 43 7.08 -7.05 10.06
CA ILE A 43 5.63 -6.84 9.94
C ILE A 43 4.86 -8.15 9.97
N SER A 44 3.57 -8.07 10.28
CA SER A 44 2.70 -9.23 10.20
C SER A 44 2.59 -9.75 8.77
N ILE A 45 2.50 -11.07 8.63
CA ILE A 45 2.27 -11.71 7.32
C ILE A 45 0.95 -11.27 6.68
N SER A 46 -0.04 -10.87 7.49
CA SER A 46 -1.29 -10.28 7.02
C SER A 46 -1.07 -8.94 6.33
N THR A 47 -0.13 -8.12 6.80
CA THR A 47 0.27 -6.87 6.14
C THR A 47 1.00 -7.15 4.84
N VAL A 48 1.88 -8.17 4.81
CA VAL A 48 2.54 -8.60 3.58
C VAL A 48 1.52 -9.02 2.53
N LYS A 49 0.62 -9.95 2.87
CA LYS A 49 -0.43 -10.44 1.96
C LYS A 49 -1.31 -9.33 1.42
N ARG A 50 -1.70 -8.37 2.27
CA ARG A 50 -2.53 -7.22 1.87
C ARG A 50 -1.90 -6.41 0.73
N HIS A 51 -0.58 -6.36 0.64
CA HIS A 51 0.16 -5.61 -0.38
C HIS A 51 0.90 -6.52 -1.39
N TRP A 52 0.74 -7.84 -1.29
CA TRP A 52 1.46 -8.79 -2.14
C TRP A 52 0.78 -9.02 -3.50
N ASP A 53 -0.54 -9.17 -3.46
CA ASP A 53 -1.40 -9.39 -4.63
C ASP A 53 -2.16 -8.12 -5.02
N ASN A 54 -2.52 -7.28 -4.04
CA ASN A 54 -3.04 -5.95 -4.30
C ASN A 54 -1.87 -5.01 -4.63
N GLY A 55 -1.32 -5.13 -5.84
CA GLY A 55 -1.10 -3.90 -6.58
C GLY A 55 -2.45 -3.21 -6.62
N ILE A 56 -2.53 -1.96 -6.17
CA ILE A 56 -3.78 -1.22 -6.11
C ILE A 56 -4.15 -0.78 -7.54
N PHE A 57 -4.38 -1.75 -8.42
CA PHE A 57 -4.82 -1.61 -9.79
C PHE A 57 -5.53 -2.90 -10.19
N GLY A 58 -6.87 -2.81 -10.24
CA GLY A 58 -7.81 -3.85 -10.58
C GLY A 58 -9.11 -3.65 -9.83
#